data_AF-A0A6L6CZT3-F1
#
_entry.id   AF-A0A6L6CZT3-F1
#
_cell.length_a   1.000
_cell.length_b   1.000
_cell.length_c   1.000
_cell.angle_alpha   90.00
_cell.angle_beta   90.00
_cell.angle_gamma   90.00
#
_symmetry.space_group_name_H-M   'P 1'
#
loop_
_entity.id
_entity.type
_entity.pdbx_description
1 polymer ?
#
loop_
_entity_poly.entity_id
_entity_poly.type
_entity_poly.pdbx_seq_one_letter_code
_entity_poly.pdbx_strand_id
1 'polypeptide(L)'
;AIMVGTTSYAAGLVYARRNFVNVKDTPTSIAAGQMLCASIHFTLILPWFVTITTDASTISLISLLILGVVGTGITYIMIQTLIKQSGAGVASDTTYVILFVAIMLGIIVLGEAINIWQIIGSALILIGLVIINTKERTPAVTP
;
A
#
# COMPACT_ATOMS: atom_id res chain seq x y z
N ALA A 1 -1.75 9.31 16.80
CA ALA A 1 -1.64 9.25 15.33
C ALA A 1 -1.44 7.82 14.81
N ILE A 2 -0.35 7.13 15.18
CA ILE A 2 -0.02 5.79 14.66
C ILE A 2 -1.17 4.77 14.85
N MET A 3 -1.72 4.63 16.06
CA MET A 3 -2.84 3.70 16.32
C MET A 3 -4.10 4.02 15.51
N VAL A 4 -4.42 5.31 15.34
CA VAL A 4 -5.57 5.75 14.54
C VAL A 4 -5.35 5.41 13.07
N GLY A 5 -4.14 5.65 12.56
CA GLY A 5 -3.74 5.31 11.19
C GLY A 5 -3.81 3.79 10.94
N THR A 6 -3.27 2.97 11.83
CA THR A 6 -3.31 1.51 11.69
C THR A 6 -4.74 0.97 11.74
N THR A 7 -5.58 1.50 12.64
CA THR A 7 -7.00 1.11 12.72
C THR A 7 -7.77 1.53 11.47
N SER A 8 -7.52 2.74 10.95
CA SER A 8 -8.14 3.23 9.72
C SER A 8 -7.78 2.36 8.51
N TYR A 9 -6.50 2.00 8.37
CA TYR A 9 -6.03 1.12 7.30
C TYR A 9 -6.67 -0.28 7.39
N ALA A 10 -6.68 -0.88 8.58
CA ALA A 10 -7.32 -2.19 8.80
C ALA A 10 -8.82 -2.16 8.52
N ALA A 11 -9.54 -1.12 8.97
CA ALA A 11 -10.96 -0.95 8.68
C ALA A 11 -11.22 -0.80 7.16
N GLY A 12 -10.38 -0.05 6.45
CA GLY A 12 -10.44 0.11 5.00
C GLY A 12 -10.29 -1.21 4.24
N LEU A 13 -9.33 -2.06 4.65
CA LEU A 13 -9.15 -3.40 4.10
C LEU A 13 -10.36 -4.31 4.34
N VAL A 14 -10.91 -4.32 5.56
CA VAL A 14 -12.10 -5.12 5.89
C VAL A 14 -13.32 -4.65 5.10
N TYR A 15 -13.53 -3.33 5.02
CA TYR A 15 -14.59 -2.75 4.20
C TYR A 15 -14.42 -3.14 2.73
N ALA A 16 -13.20 -3.03 2.20
CA ALA A 16 -12.93 -3.35 0.81
C ALA A 16 -13.17 -4.83 0.49
N ARG A 17 -12.70 -5.73 1.37
CA ARG A 17 -12.96 -7.17 1.26
C ARG A 17 -14.45 -7.50 1.34
N ARG A 18 -15.22 -6.79 2.16
CA ARG A 18 -16.67 -7.05 2.30
C ARG A 18 -17.47 -6.52 1.11
N ASN A 19 -17.15 -5.34 0.61
CA ASN A 19 -18.00 -4.61 -0.32
C ASN A 19 -17.56 -4.72 -1.79
N PHE A 20 -16.26 -4.89 -2.07
CA PHE A 20 -15.76 -4.92 -3.45
C PHE A 20 -15.54 -6.32 -4.03
N VAL A 21 -15.58 -7.39 -3.22
CA VAL A 21 -15.37 -8.77 -3.70
C VAL A 21 -16.44 -9.21 -4.71
N ASN A 22 -17.67 -8.70 -4.59
CA ASN A 22 -18.78 -9.06 -5.48
C ASN A 22 -19.11 -7.98 -6.53
N VAL A 23 -18.28 -6.94 -6.65
CA VAL A 23 -18.51 -5.86 -7.61
C VAL A 23 -18.13 -6.32 -9.01
N LYS A 24 -19.06 -6.17 -9.97
CA LYS A 24 -18.89 -6.61 -11.36
C LYS A 24 -17.93 -5.73 -12.17
N ASP A 25 -17.60 -4.54 -11.65
CA ASP A 25 -16.76 -3.57 -12.33
C ASP A 25 -15.34 -4.09 -12.60
N THR A 26 -14.66 -3.44 -13.55
CA THR A 26 -13.27 -3.77 -13.87
C THR A 26 -12.35 -3.30 -12.73
N PRO A 27 -11.24 -4.03 -12.46
CA PRO A 27 -10.25 -3.61 -11.46
C PRO A 27 -9.74 -2.18 -11.67
N THR A 28 -9.63 -1.77 -12.94
CA THR A 28 -9.24 -0.42 -13.35
C THR A 28 -10.26 0.64 -12.92
N SER A 29 -11.56 0.36 -13.05
CA SER A 29 -12.63 1.27 -12.62
C SER A 29 -12.64 1.46 -11.10
N ILE A 30 -12.47 0.37 -10.36
CA ILE A 30 -12.39 0.40 -8.89
C ILE A 30 -11.16 1.21 -8.45
N ALA A 31 -9.99 0.93 -9.02
CA ALA A 31 -8.77 1.68 -8.72
C ALA A 31 -8.91 3.17 -9.05
N ALA A 32 -9.45 3.51 -10.22
CA ALA A 32 -9.68 4.90 -10.62
C ALA A 32 -10.64 5.63 -9.67
N GLY A 33 -11.76 4.99 -9.31
CA GLY A 33 -12.72 5.54 -8.34
C GLY A 33 -12.09 5.79 -6.98
N GLN A 34 -11.31 4.83 -6.46
CA GLN A 34 -10.57 4.98 -5.21
C GLN A 34 -9.58 6.15 -5.25
N MET A 35 -8.81 6.28 -6.34
CA MET A 35 -7.83 7.36 -6.50
C MET A 35 -8.51 8.73 -6.64
N LEU A 36 -9.63 8.82 -7.34
CA LEU A 36 -10.41 10.05 -7.44
C LEU A 36 -10.99 10.46 -6.09
N CYS A 37 -11.63 9.53 -5.38
CA CYS A 37 -12.15 9.79 -4.04
C CYS A 37 -11.03 10.23 -3.08
N ALA A 38 -9.87 9.57 -3.12
CA ALA A 38 -8.72 9.95 -2.29
C ALA A 38 -8.22 11.36 -2.65
N SER A 39 -8.09 11.65 -3.95
CA SER A 39 -7.62 12.97 -4.43
C SER A 39 -8.56 14.09 -4.01
N ILE A 40 -9.88 13.88 -4.12
CA ILE A 40 -10.90 14.84 -3.68
C ILE A 40 -10.81 15.06 -2.16
N HIS A 41 -10.77 13.97 -1.37
CA HIS A 41 -10.64 14.07 0.09
C HIS A 41 -9.37 14.81 0.50
N PHE A 42 -8.22 14.46 -0.07
CA PHE A 42 -6.96 15.12 0.24
C PHE A 42 -6.98 16.60 -0.17
N THR A 43 -7.51 16.94 -1.35
CA THR A 43 -7.60 18.33 -1.82
C THR A 43 -8.47 19.19 -0.91
N LEU A 44 -9.58 18.62 -0.43
CA LEU A 44 -10.43 19.30 0.53
C LEU A 44 -9.71 19.48 1.86
N ILE A 45 -9.06 18.43 2.38
CA ILE A 45 -8.54 18.39 3.75
C ILE A 45 -7.20 19.13 3.92
N LEU A 46 -6.30 19.03 2.94
CA LEU A 46 -4.92 19.56 3.02
C LEU A 46 -4.82 21.03 3.46
N PRO A 47 -5.65 21.98 2.97
CA PRO A 47 -5.56 23.39 3.37
C PRO A 47 -5.66 23.66 4.87
N TRP A 48 -6.27 22.76 5.65
CA TRP A 48 -6.37 22.89 7.12
C TRP A 48 -5.13 22.39 7.87
N PHE A 49 -4.19 21.73 7.19
CA PHE A 49 -3.02 21.10 7.81
C PHE A 49 -1.68 21.62 7.30
N VAL A 50 -1.64 22.22 6.11
CA VAL A 50 -0.42 22.72 5.48
C VAL A 50 -0.60 24.11 4.90
N THR A 51 0.48 24.90 4.93
CA THR A 51 0.55 26.17 4.21
C THR A 51 0.79 25.89 2.73
N ILE A 52 -0.09 26.42 1.88
CA ILE A 52 0.04 26.27 0.43
C ILE A 52 1.21 27.14 -0.03
N THR A 53 2.22 26.50 -0.62
CA THR A 53 3.37 27.16 -1.25
C THR A 53 3.31 26.96 -2.75
N THR A 54 3.80 27.94 -3.52
CA THR A 54 3.81 27.89 -5.00
C THR A 54 5.17 27.48 -5.58
N ASP A 55 6.17 27.22 -4.73
CA ASP A 55 7.55 26.94 -5.13
C ASP A 55 7.77 25.45 -5.48
N ALA A 56 6.95 24.94 -6.40
CA ALA A 56 7.14 23.59 -6.92
C ALA A 56 8.23 23.58 -8.00
N SER A 57 9.39 22.97 -7.69
CA SER A 57 10.43 22.77 -8.69
C SER A 57 9.99 21.77 -9.76
N THR A 58 10.50 21.90 -10.98
CA THR A 58 10.23 20.95 -12.08
C THR A 58 10.59 19.51 -11.70
N ILE A 59 11.67 19.33 -10.93
CA ILE A 59 12.10 18.02 -10.42
C ILE A 59 11.07 17.43 -9.45
N SER A 60 10.50 18.25 -8.57
CA SER A 60 9.43 17.82 -7.65
C SER A 60 8.19 17.36 -8.41
N LEU A 61 7.79 18.12 -9.44
CA LEU A 61 6.65 17.75 -10.30
C LEU A 61 6.88 16.45 -11.07
N ILE A 62 8.07 16.26 -11.64
CA ILE A 62 8.42 15.01 -12.34
C ILE A 62 8.44 13.83 -11.36
N SER A 63 9.03 14.01 -10.17
CA SER A 63 9.08 12.98 -9.14
C SER A 63 7.67 12.60 -8.66
N LEU A 64 6.80 13.60 -8.49
CA LEU A 64 5.39 13.41 -8.15
C LEU A 64 4.65 12.61 -9.23
N LEU A 65 4.86 12.95 -10.51
CA LEU A 65 4.24 12.21 -11.62
C LEU A 65 4.72 10.76 -11.67
N ILE A 66 6.02 10.52 -11.52
CA ILE A 66 6.58 9.15 -11.50
C ILE A 66 6.00 8.38 -10.32
N LEU A 67 6.00 8.95 -9.12
CA LEU A 67 5.44 8.31 -7.93
C LEU A 67 3.94 8.04 -8.08
N GLY A 68 3.17 9.01 -8.58
CA GLY A 68 1.73 8.91 -8.76
C GLY A 68 1.33 7.87 -9.81
N VAL A 69 2.01 7.83 -10.95
CA VAL A 69 1.70 6.89 -12.04
C VAL A 69 2.27 5.51 -11.74
N VAL A 70 3.57 5.42 -11.47
CA VAL A 70 4.29 4.14 -11.33
C VAL A 70 4.10 3.56 -9.94
N GLY A 71 4.33 4.36 -8.90
CA GLY A 71 4.26 3.91 -7.51
C GLY A 71 2.83 3.63 -7.04
N THR A 72 1.88 4.49 -7.42
CA THR A 72 0.49 4.41 -6.93
C THR A 72 -0.47 3.86 -7.98
N GLY A 73 -0.61 4.50 -9.15
CA GLY A 73 -1.66 4.17 -10.12
C GLY A 73 -1.58 2.75 -10.66
N ILE A 74 -0.44 2.39 -11.26
CA ILE A 74 -0.20 1.04 -11.81
C ILE A 74 -0.32 -0.01 -10.70
N THR A 75 0.31 0.23 -9.55
CA THR A 75 0.26 -0.67 -8.40
C THR A 75 -1.15 -0.94 -7.92
N TYR A 76 -2.01 0.07 -7.80
CA TYR A 76 -3.40 -0.13 -7.38
C TYR A 76 -4.22 -0.92 -8.39
N ILE A 77 -3.99 -0.72 -9.69
CA ILE A 77 -4.61 -1.56 -10.73
C ILE A 77 -4.17 -3.02 -10.57
N MET A 78 -2.87 -3.26 -10.34
CA MET A 78 -2.32 -4.60 -10.11
C MET A 78 -2.90 -5.26 -8.85
N ILE A 79 -2.98 -4.52 -7.74
CA ILE A 79 -3.57 -5.01 -6.48
C ILE A 79 -5.05 -5.37 -6.69
N GLN A 80 -5.84 -4.50 -7.31
CA GLN A 80 -7.25 -4.80 -7.56
C GLN A 80 -7.43 -5.98 -8.52
N THR A 81 -6.54 -6.11 -9.51
CA THR A 81 -6.54 -7.25 -10.42
C THR A 81 -6.20 -8.55 -9.68
N LEU A 82 -5.20 -8.52 -8.80
CA LEU A 82 -4.78 -9.64 -7.99
C LEU A 82 -5.87 -10.07 -6.99
N ILE A 83 -6.55 -9.10 -6.37
CA ILE A 83 -7.70 -9.37 -5.50
C ILE A 83 -8.82 -10.05 -6.29
N LYS A 84 -9.12 -9.59 -7.51
CA LYS A 84 -10.17 -10.17 -8.35
C LYS A 84 -9.82 -11.57 -8.87
N GLN A 85 -8.55 -11.83 -9.19
CA GLN A 85 -8.09 -13.11 -9.76
C GLN A 85 -7.75 -14.17 -8.71
N SER A 86 -7.11 -13.79 -7.61
CA SER A 86 -6.52 -14.71 -6.63
C SER A 86 -7.03 -14.51 -5.21
N GLY A 87 -7.94 -13.54 -5.01
CA GLY A 87 -8.50 -13.21 -3.70
C GLY A 87 -7.59 -12.32 -2.86
N ALA A 88 -8.16 -11.75 -1.79
CA ALA A 88 -7.47 -10.80 -0.91
C ALA A 88 -6.29 -11.40 -0.13
N GLY A 89 -6.26 -12.73 0.07
CA GLY A 89 -5.17 -13.42 0.75
C GLY A 89 -3.85 -13.31 -0.02
N VAL A 90 -3.85 -13.74 -1.29
CA VAL A 90 -2.67 -13.64 -2.17
C VAL A 90 -2.25 -12.18 -2.39
N ALA A 91 -3.20 -11.25 -2.47
CA ALA A 91 -2.87 -9.83 -2.55
C ALA A 91 -2.13 -9.32 -1.31
N SER A 92 -2.46 -9.84 -0.13
CA SER A 92 -1.82 -9.47 1.13
C SER A 92 -0.35 -9.90 1.20
N ASP A 93 0.03 -11.00 0.53
CA ASP A 93 1.42 -11.47 0.44
C ASP A 93 2.35 -10.44 -0.21
N THR A 94 1.83 -9.60 -1.12
CA THR A 94 2.58 -8.49 -1.74
C THR A 94 3.17 -7.56 -0.68
N THR A 95 2.45 -7.34 0.41
CA THR A 95 2.90 -6.49 1.52
C THR A 95 4.16 -7.05 2.17
N TYR A 96 4.32 -8.36 2.19
CA TYR A 96 5.47 -9.02 2.82
C TYR A 96 6.73 -8.83 1.99
N VAL A 97 6.57 -8.93 0.66
CA VAL A 97 7.62 -8.62 -0.29
C VAL A 97 8.00 -7.14 -0.21
N ILE A 98 7.01 -6.24 -0.10
CA ILE A 98 7.24 -4.80 0.03
C ILE A 98 8.12 -4.47 1.25
N LEU A 99 7.86 -5.07 2.41
CA LEU A 99 8.67 -4.84 3.62
C LEU A 99 10.15 -5.20 3.41
N PHE A 100 10.41 -6.33 2.78
CA PHE A 100 11.78 -6.76 2.48
C PHE A 100 12.45 -5.85 1.43
N VAL A 101 11.74 -5.56 0.33
CA VAL A 101 12.26 -4.71 -0.76
C VAL A 101 12.54 -3.30 -0.27
N ALA A 102 11.69 -2.72 0.59
CA ALA A 102 11.89 -1.39 1.15
C ALA A 102 13.21 -1.29 1.93
N ILE A 103 13.53 -2.29 2.77
CA ILE A 103 14.80 -2.32 3.51
C ILE A 103 15.99 -2.41 2.55
N MET A 104 15.92 -3.29 1.55
CA MET A 104 16.98 -3.44 0.56
C MET A 104 17.22 -2.15 -0.23
N LEU A 105 16.16 -1.47 -0.66
CA LEU A 105 16.28 -0.19 -1.37
C LEU A 105 16.81 0.93 -0.47
N GLY A 106 16.44 0.96 0.81
CA GLY A 106 17.00 1.92 1.77
C GLY A 106 18.53 1.81 1.89
N ILE A 107 19.04 0.57 1.97
CA ILE A 107 20.49 0.32 2.04
C ILE A 107 21.18 0.60 0.70
N ILE A 108 20.68 0.02 -0.38
CA ILE A 108 21.38 -0.01 -1.67
C ILE A 108 21.25 1.30 -2.43
N VAL A 109 20.05 1.90 -2.44
CA VAL A 109 19.74 3.08 -3.26
C VAL A 109 19.92 4.37 -2.47
N LEU A 110 19.42 4.43 -1.23
CA LEU A 110 19.56 5.63 -0.39
C LEU A 110 20.89 5.67 0.38
N GLY A 111 21.58 4.55 0.54
CA GLY A 111 22.83 4.47 1.30
C GLY A 111 22.62 4.66 2.80
N GLU A 112 21.46 4.31 3.34
CA GLU A 112 21.17 4.49 4.77
C GLU A 112 22.10 3.66 5.66
N ALA A 113 22.74 4.31 6.62
CA ALA A 113 23.55 3.64 7.62
C ALA A 113 22.64 2.98 8.67
N ILE A 114 22.51 1.66 8.58
CA ILE A 114 21.61 0.91 9.47
C ILE A 114 22.27 0.64 10.82
N ASN A 115 21.57 1.03 11.90
CA ASN A 115 21.95 0.70 13.28
C ASN A 115 21.58 -0.76 13.61
N ILE A 116 22.35 -1.43 14.46
CA ILE A 116 22.05 -2.78 14.95
C ILE A 116 20.61 -2.95 15.48
N TRP A 117 20.05 -1.92 16.14
CA TRP A 117 18.67 -1.96 16.62
C TRP A 117 17.63 -2.00 15.49
N GLN A 118 17.90 -1.34 14.36
CA GLN A 118 17.03 -1.39 13.17
C GLN A 118 17.09 -2.76 12.50
N ILE A 119 18.25 -3.41 12.51
CA ILE A 119 18.40 -4.79 12.02
C ILE A 119 17.58 -5.75 12.88
N ILE A 120 17.70 -5.64 14.21
CA ILE A 120 16.95 -6.49 15.14
C ILE A 120 15.44 -6.25 15.00
N GLY A 121 15.01 -4.99 14.94
CA GLY A 121 13.60 -4.63 14.78
C GLY A 121 13.01 -5.13 13.46
N SER A 122 13.72 -4.94 12.35
CA SER A 122 13.28 -5.43 11.04
C SER A 122 13.24 -6.96 10.98
N ALA A 123 14.23 -7.65 11.54
CA ALA A 123 14.23 -9.11 11.65
C ALA A 123 13.03 -9.61 12.47
N LEU A 124 12.72 -8.97 13.60
CA LEU A 124 11.58 -9.35 14.44
C LEU A 124 10.24 -9.18 13.71
N ILE A 125 10.07 -8.09 12.95
CA ILE A 125 8.87 -7.86 12.12
C ILE A 125 8.73 -8.95 11.06
N LEU A 126 9.81 -9.25 10.33
CA LEU A 126 9.79 -10.28 9.28
C LEU A 126 9.50 -11.67 9.85
N ILE A 127 10.07 -12.02 11.00
CA ILE A 127 9.79 -13.30 11.68
C ILE A 127 8.32 -13.39 12.10
N GLY A 128 7.79 -12.35 12.76
CA GLY A 128 6.38 -12.33 13.16
C GLY A 128 5.43 -12.48 11.97
N LEU A 129 5.75 -11.83 10.86
CA LEU A 129 5.00 -11.90 9.62
C LEU A 129 4.97 -13.31 9.04
N VAL A 130 6.12 -13.99 9.00
CA VAL A 130 6.23 -15.37 8.50
C VAL A 130 5.42 -16.32 9.39
N ILE A 131 5.48 -16.15 10.72
CA ILE A 131 4.75 -16.99 11.68
C ILE A 131 3.23 -16.86 11.51
N ILE A 132 2.72 -15.64 11.35
CA ILE A 132 1.27 -15.40 11.19
C ILE A 132 0.76 -16.03 9.89
N ASN A 133 1.50 -15.88 8.79
CA ASN A 133 1.04 -16.32 7.48
C ASN A 133 1.30 -17.79 7.16
N THR A 134 2.18 -18.47 7.89
CA THR A 134 2.35 -19.92 7.73
C THR A 134 1.12 -20.70 8.17
N LYS A 135 0.23 -20.11 8.99
CA LYS A 135 -0.94 -20.80 9.56
C LYS A 135 -2.23 -20.65 8.73
N GLU A 136 -2.33 -19.66 7.84
CA GLU A 136 -3.53 -19.40 7.02
C GLU A 136 -3.55 -20.09 5.64
N ARG A 137 -2.76 -21.16 5.44
CA ARG A 137 -2.91 -22.03 4.26
C ARG A 137 -4.16 -22.91 4.40
N THR A 138 -5.34 -22.31 4.39
CA THR A 138 -6.57 -23.06 4.10
C THR A 138 -6.66 -23.18 2.58
N PRO A 139 -6.70 -24.40 2.01
CA PRO A 139 -6.66 -24.60 0.56
C PRO A 139 -7.82 -23.87 -0.12
N ALA A 140 -7.55 -23.29 -1.29
CA ALA A 140 -8.57 -22.72 -2.14
C ALA A 140 -9.69 -23.74 -2.39
N VAL A 141 -10.90 -23.43 -1.93
CA VAL A 141 -12.10 -24.20 -2.29
C VAL A 141 -12.38 -23.92 -3.75
N THR A 142 -12.05 -24.88 -4.60
CA THR A 142 -12.51 -24.99 -5.99
C THR A 142 -13.92 -25.59 -6.01
N PRO A 143 -14.77 -25.11 -6.91
CA PRO A 143 -15.40 -26.01 -7.89
C PRO A 143 -14.92 -25.74 -9.32
#